data_AF-M3HLA8-F1
#
_entry.id   AF-M3HLA8-F1
#
_cell.length_a   1.000
_cell.length_b   1.000
_cell.length_c   1.000
_cell.angle_alpha   90.00
_cell.angle_beta   90.00
_cell.angle_gamma   90.00
#
_symmetry.space_group_name_H-M   'P 1'
#
loop_
_entity.id
_entity.type
_entity.pdbx_description
1 polymer ?
#
loop_
_entity_poly.entity_id
_entity_poly.type
_entity_poly.pdbx_seq_one_letter_code
_entity_poly.pdbx_strand_id
1 'polypeptide(L)'
;MTFTPDKIQAKNYLAVIQELANYSSTSDTSRILERLSVLQIHDQDSRTAVLETSEGKNLPDRLVEIIKLFRIIHSKRQEIHSFYENAISKYGTINTLTAKRKPTDDEARIKQILTDYILKIESFFEKTT
;
A
#
# COMPACT_ATOMS: atom_id res chain seq x y z
N MET A 1 -15.90 31.44 2.81
CA MET A 1 -14.44 31.28 2.64
C MET A 1 -14.08 29.82 2.89
N THR A 2 -14.00 29.01 1.85
CA THR A 2 -13.66 27.57 1.89
C THR A 2 -12.34 27.42 1.14
N PHE A 3 -11.21 27.48 1.84
CA PHE A 3 -9.89 27.68 1.21
C PHE A 3 -8.86 26.56 1.47
N THR A 4 -9.25 25.41 2.01
CA THR A 4 -8.28 24.59 2.77
C THR A 4 -8.01 23.16 2.26
N PRO A 5 -8.98 22.36 1.80
CA PRO A 5 -8.69 20.96 1.41
C PRO A 5 -7.97 20.84 0.06
N ASP A 6 -8.49 21.51 -0.97
CA ASP A 6 -8.08 21.31 -2.37
C ASP A 6 -6.62 21.74 -2.63
N LYS A 7 -6.17 22.80 -1.95
CA LYS A 7 -4.78 23.28 -2.07
C LYS A 7 -3.76 22.31 -1.46
N ILE A 8 -4.09 21.70 -0.33
CA ILE A 8 -3.22 20.72 0.33
C ILE A 8 -3.14 19.46 -0.53
N GLN A 9 -4.29 19.02 -1.05
CA GLN A 9 -4.42 17.92 -1.99
C GLN A 9 -3.50 18.13 -3.20
N ALA A 10 -3.64 19.27 -3.89
CA ALA A 10 -2.85 19.60 -5.06
C ALA A 10 -1.35 19.61 -4.77
N LYS A 11 -0.95 20.22 -3.64
CA LYS A 11 0.44 20.25 -3.18
C LYS A 11 1.01 18.84 -2.99
N ASN A 12 0.25 17.91 -2.42
CA ASN A 12 0.71 16.54 -2.19
C ASN A 12 0.91 15.79 -3.52
N TYR A 13 0.02 15.95 -4.50
CA TYR A 13 0.21 15.38 -5.83
C TYR A 13 1.43 15.96 -6.53
N LEU A 14 1.62 17.28 -6.47
CA LEU A 14 2.78 17.95 -7.06
C LEU A 14 4.09 17.47 -6.43
N ALA A 15 4.11 17.21 -5.12
CA ALA A 15 5.27 16.63 -4.45
C ALA A 15 5.60 15.22 -4.98
N VAL A 16 4.59 14.37 -5.24
CA VAL A 16 4.82 13.05 -5.88
C VAL A 16 5.40 13.23 -7.28
N ILE A 17 4.87 14.15 -8.06
CA ILE A 17 5.32 14.43 -9.43
C ILE A 17 6.78 14.93 -9.43
N GLN A 18 7.14 15.78 -8.47
CA GLN A 18 8.49 16.29 -8.34
C GLN A 18 9.49 15.17 -7.99
N GLU A 19 9.14 14.25 -7.09
CA GLU A 19 9.99 13.08 -6.82
C GLU A 19 10.12 12.17 -8.06
N LEU A 20 9.03 11.97 -8.83
CA LEU A 20 9.07 11.21 -10.08
C LEU A 20 9.96 11.88 -11.14
N ALA A 21 9.89 13.21 -11.28
CA ALA A 21 10.69 13.95 -12.23
C ALA A 21 12.19 13.93 -11.88
N ASN A 22 12.52 13.85 -10.59
CA ASN A 22 13.89 13.76 -10.10
C ASN A 22 14.40 12.31 -9.99
N TYR A 23 13.59 11.32 -10.39
CA TYR A 23 13.98 9.92 -10.33
C TYR A 23 15.05 9.60 -11.37
N SER A 24 16.08 8.88 -10.96
CA SER A 24 17.18 8.40 -11.79
C SER A 24 17.36 6.89 -11.60
N SER A 25 18.10 6.23 -12.49
CA SER A 25 18.39 4.79 -12.36
C SER A 25 19.14 4.40 -11.08
N THR A 26 19.75 5.37 -10.40
CA THR A 26 20.42 5.21 -9.10
C THR A 26 19.55 5.62 -7.91
N SER A 27 18.36 6.16 -8.14
CA SER A 27 17.45 6.62 -7.09
C SER A 27 16.67 5.45 -6.49
N ASP A 28 16.45 5.51 -5.17
CA ASP A 28 15.54 4.59 -4.48
C ASP A 28 14.08 5.07 -4.59
N THR A 29 13.15 4.13 -4.73
CA THR A 29 11.71 4.38 -4.83
C THR A 29 11.06 4.69 -3.48
N SER A 30 11.74 4.46 -2.35
CA SER A 30 11.19 4.68 -1.00
C SER A 30 10.56 6.05 -0.80
N ARG A 31 11.21 7.12 -1.28
CA ARG A 31 10.66 8.49 -1.18
C ARG A 31 9.35 8.67 -1.95
N ILE A 32 9.21 8.06 -3.12
CA ILE A 32 7.97 8.11 -3.91
C ILE A 32 6.85 7.40 -3.14
N LEU A 33 7.16 6.25 -2.52
CA LEU A 33 6.18 5.52 -1.70
C LEU A 33 5.73 6.32 -0.47
N GLU A 34 6.66 6.99 0.21
CA GLU A 34 6.33 7.90 1.31
C GLU A 34 5.40 9.03 0.85
N ARG A 35 5.68 9.67 -0.29
CA ARG A 35 4.80 10.72 -0.85
C ARG A 35 3.45 10.19 -1.30
N LEU A 36 3.39 8.97 -1.85
CA LEU A 36 2.12 8.32 -2.15
C LEU A 36 1.32 8.09 -0.87
N SER A 37 1.95 7.71 0.24
CA SER A 37 1.26 7.37 1.49
C SER A 37 0.44 8.50 2.12
N VAL A 38 0.75 9.76 1.80
CA VAL A 38 0.02 10.94 2.29
C VAL A 38 -1.16 11.34 1.40
N LEU A 39 -1.29 10.74 0.21
CA LEU A 39 -2.43 10.99 -0.66
C LEU A 39 -3.70 10.33 -0.10
N GLN A 40 -4.84 10.97 -0.31
CA GLN A 40 -6.13 10.36 0.00
C GLN A 40 -6.46 9.25 -1.01
N ILE A 41 -7.02 8.15 -0.53
CA ILE A 41 -7.32 6.95 -1.34
C ILE A 41 -8.58 7.17 -2.21
N HIS A 42 -9.55 7.92 -1.70
CA HIS A 42 -10.84 8.17 -2.36
C HIS A 42 -11.03 9.66 -2.63
N ASP A 43 -10.45 10.10 -3.73
CA ASP A 43 -10.34 11.51 -4.03
C ASP A 43 -10.76 11.75 -5.48
N GLN A 44 -11.96 12.31 -5.63
CA GLN A 44 -12.56 12.63 -6.92
C GLN A 44 -12.05 13.98 -7.45
N ASP A 45 -11.84 14.95 -6.57
CA ASP A 45 -11.70 16.37 -6.96
C ASP A 45 -10.25 16.85 -7.14
N SER A 46 -9.26 16.05 -6.73
CA SER A 46 -7.84 16.42 -6.88
C SER A 46 -7.36 16.69 -8.29
N ARG A 47 -7.97 16.10 -9.31
CA ARG A 47 -7.53 16.38 -10.69
C ARG A 47 -7.77 17.85 -11.01
N THR A 48 -8.96 18.34 -10.70
CA THR A 48 -9.32 19.76 -10.85
C THR A 48 -8.40 20.63 -10.00
N ALA A 49 -8.22 20.28 -8.73
CA ALA A 49 -7.37 21.04 -7.81
C ALA A 49 -5.90 21.13 -8.28
N VAL A 50 -5.34 20.06 -8.85
CA VAL A 50 -3.98 20.07 -9.41
C VAL A 50 -3.92 20.95 -10.66
N LEU A 51 -4.86 20.80 -11.61
CA LEU A 51 -4.88 21.56 -12.86
C LEU A 51 -5.11 23.07 -12.64
N GLU A 52 -5.73 23.47 -11.54
CA GLU A 52 -5.88 24.88 -11.17
C GLU A 52 -4.57 25.55 -10.73
N THR A 53 -3.55 24.77 -10.37
CA THR A 53 -2.22 25.30 -10.02
C THR A 53 -1.41 25.67 -11.26
N SER A 54 -0.49 26.63 -11.14
CA SER A 54 0.41 27.02 -12.24
C SER A 54 1.30 25.87 -12.73
N GLU A 55 1.69 24.99 -11.81
CA GLU A 55 2.54 23.82 -12.08
C GLU A 55 1.71 22.70 -12.75
N GLY A 56 0.47 22.51 -12.31
CA GLY A 56 -0.41 21.46 -12.83
C GLY A 56 -0.89 21.66 -14.26
N LYS A 57 -1.02 22.91 -14.73
CA LYS A 57 -1.44 23.24 -16.11
C LYS A 57 -0.55 22.64 -17.19
N ASN A 58 0.72 22.36 -16.87
CA ASN A 58 1.70 21.82 -17.81
C ASN A 58 1.86 20.31 -17.70
N LEU A 59 1.11 19.64 -16.81
CA LEU A 59 1.22 18.21 -16.62
C LEU A 59 0.45 17.44 -17.70
N PRO A 60 0.93 16.25 -18.09
CA PRO A 60 0.15 15.35 -18.92
C PRO A 60 -1.18 14.99 -18.25
N ASP A 61 -2.27 15.06 -19.01
CA ASP A 61 -3.64 14.83 -18.52
C ASP A 61 -3.84 13.53 -17.75
N ARG A 62 -3.09 12.48 -18.10
CA ARG A 62 -3.21 11.14 -17.50
C ARG A 62 -2.31 10.93 -16.28
N LEU A 63 -1.38 11.83 -15.99
CA LEU A 63 -0.39 11.61 -14.93
C LEU A 63 -1.03 11.53 -13.55
N VAL A 64 -1.98 12.41 -13.26
CA VAL A 64 -2.72 12.41 -11.98
C VAL A 64 -3.51 11.11 -11.81
N GLU A 65 -4.12 10.59 -12.88
CA GLU A 65 -4.86 9.33 -12.86
C GLU A 65 -3.93 8.12 -12.61
N ILE A 66 -2.75 8.12 -13.22
CA ILE A 66 -1.73 7.10 -12.99
C ILE A 66 -1.26 7.12 -11.53
N ILE A 67 -1.02 8.31 -10.96
CA ILE A 67 -0.65 8.47 -9.55
C ILE A 67 -1.76 7.96 -8.62
N LYS A 68 -3.03 8.22 -8.94
CA LYS A 68 -4.18 7.67 -8.20
C LYS A 68 -4.17 6.14 -8.21
N LEU A 69 -3.92 5.52 -9.35
CA LEU A 69 -3.82 4.07 -9.45
C LEU A 69 -2.67 3.53 -8.57
N PHE A 70 -1.49 4.14 -8.62
CA PHE A 70 -0.38 3.75 -7.76
C PHE A 70 -0.70 3.91 -6.28
N ARG A 71 -1.42 4.97 -5.89
CA ARG A 71 -1.90 5.14 -4.52
C ARG A 71 -2.83 4.01 -4.09
N ILE A 72 -3.79 3.64 -4.92
CA ILE A 72 -4.72 2.52 -4.65
C ILE A 72 -3.94 1.21 -4.48
N ILE A 73 -3.02 0.91 -5.40
CA ILE A 73 -2.17 -0.29 -5.33
C ILE A 73 -1.35 -0.30 -4.04
N HIS A 74 -0.72 0.82 -3.71
CA HIS A 74 0.09 0.94 -2.48
C HIS A 74 -0.76 0.73 -1.22
N SER A 75 -1.96 1.31 -1.17
CA SER A 75 -2.88 1.11 -0.05
C SER A 75 -3.32 -0.35 0.08
N LYS A 76 -3.66 -1.02 -1.04
CA LYS A 76 -4.03 -2.44 -1.02
C LYS A 76 -2.88 -3.33 -0.58
N ARG A 77 -1.64 -3.01 -0.99
CA ARG A 77 -0.44 -3.72 -0.51
C ARG A 77 -0.29 -3.61 1.01
N GLN A 78 -0.44 -2.41 1.57
CA GLN A 78 -0.38 -2.20 3.03
C GLN A 78 -1.49 -2.96 3.77
N GLU A 79 -2.70 -2.95 3.23
CA GLU A 79 -3.85 -3.68 3.78
C GLU A 79 -3.62 -5.20 3.80
N ILE A 80 -3.17 -5.78 2.67
CA ILE A 80 -2.88 -7.21 2.59
C ILE A 80 -1.76 -7.59 3.55
N HIS A 81 -0.69 -6.78 3.64
CA HIS A 81 0.39 -7.02 4.58
C HIS A 81 -0.11 -7.03 6.04
N SER A 82 -0.95 -6.08 6.43
CA SER A 82 -1.58 -6.06 7.76
C SER A 82 -2.41 -7.31 8.05
N PHE A 83 -3.21 -7.77 7.07
CA PHE A 83 -3.96 -9.02 7.23
C PHE A 83 -3.07 -10.25 7.37
N TYR A 84 -1.96 -10.28 6.63
CA TYR A 84 -0.98 -11.36 6.71
C TYR A 84 -0.29 -11.40 8.09
N GLU A 85 0.19 -10.26 8.61
CA GLU A 85 0.77 -10.18 9.96
C GLU A 85 -0.23 -10.65 11.04
N ASN A 86 -1.50 -10.26 10.90
CA ASN A 86 -2.57 -10.70 11.80
C ASN A 86 -2.80 -12.23 11.70
N ALA A 87 -2.78 -12.79 10.49
CA ALA A 87 -2.90 -14.23 10.28
C ALA A 87 -1.73 -15.00 10.95
N ILE A 88 -0.50 -14.50 10.83
CA ILE A 88 0.67 -15.07 11.51
C ILE A 88 0.53 -15.01 13.02
N SER A 89 0.11 -13.88 13.58
CA SER A 89 -0.10 -13.74 15.02
C SER A 89 -1.14 -14.74 15.56
N LYS A 90 -2.26 -14.92 14.84
CA LYS A 90 -3.28 -15.93 15.17
C LYS A 90 -2.75 -17.35 15.03
N TYR A 91 -1.96 -17.65 13.99
CA TYR A 91 -1.29 -18.95 13.85
C TYR A 91 -0.34 -19.23 15.01
N GLY A 92 0.46 -18.25 15.44
CA GLY A 92 1.34 -18.35 16.61
C GLY A 92 0.59 -18.72 17.90
N THR A 93 -0.64 -18.22 18.04
CA THR A 93 -1.52 -18.58 19.17
C THR A 93 -1.95 -20.05 19.08
N ILE A 94 -2.39 -20.53 17.92
CA ILE A 94 -2.75 -21.94 17.70
C ILE A 94 -1.54 -22.86 17.92
N ASN A 95 -0.36 -22.45 17.45
CA ASN A 95 0.87 -23.19 17.63
C ASN A 95 1.23 -23.33 19.11
N THR A 96 1.07 -22.27 19.90
CA THR A 96 1.31 -22.28 21.35
C THR A 96 0.32 -23.18 22.10
N LEU A 97 -0.96 -23.16 21.72
CA LEU A 97 -2.00 -23.99 22.34
C LEU A 97 -1.78 -25.49 22.07
N THR A 98 -1.41 -25.82 20.83
CA THR A 98 -1.13 -27.20 20.40
C THR A 98 0.23 -27.72 20.88
N ALA A 99 1.13 -26.86 21.37
CA ALA A 99 2.39 -27.27 21.98
C ALA A 99 2.25 -27.72 23.45
N LYS A 100 1.23 -27.21 24.16
CA LYS A 100 1.01 -27.50 25.59
C LYS A 100 0.27 -28.82 25.87
N ARG A 101 -0.40 -29.39 24.85
CA ARG A 101 -1.12 -30.66 24.94
C ARG A 101 -1.02 -31.39 23.61
N LYS A 102 -1.21 -32.72 23.61
CA LYS A 102 -1.33 -33.47 22.35
C LYS A 102 -2.52 -32.91 21.55
N PRO A 103 -2.30 -32.37 20.34
CA PRO A 103 -3.38 -31.83 19.52
C PRO A 103 -4.32 -32.95 19.07
N THR A 104 -5.58 -32.61 18.85
CA THR A 104 -6.52 -33.53 18.18
C THR A 104 -6.19 -33.64 16.69
N ASP A 105 -6.70 -34.67 16.02
CA ASP A 105 -6.47 -34.86 14.57
C ASP A 105 -6.99 -33.67 13.74
N ASP A 106 -8.10 -33.07 14.16
CA ASP A 106 -8.66 -31.88 13.53
C ASP A 106 -7.76 -30.65 13.74
N GLU A 107 -7.21 -30.47 14.95
CA GLU A 107 -6.27 -29.38 15.25
C GLU A 107 -4.98 -29.51 14.44
N ALA A 108 -4.46 -30.74 14.31
CA ALA A 108 -3.28 -31.02 13.49
C ALA A 108 -3.54 -30.73 12.00
N ARG A 109 -4.71 -31.12 11.48
CA ARG A 109 -5.12 -30.84 10.09
C ARG A 109 -5.26 -29.35 9.83
N ILE A 110 -5.93 -28.61 10.72
CA ILE A 110 -6.09 -27.15 10.61
C ILE A 110 -4.72 -26.47 10.63
N LYS A 111 -3.83 -26.89 11.53
CA LYS A 111 -2.47 -26.35 11.62
C LYS A 111 -1.67 -26.56 10.32
N GLN A 112 -1.77 -27.74 9.72
CA GLN A 112 -1.12 -28.04 8.44
C GLN A 112 -1.66 -27.12 7.33
N ILE A 113 -2.98 -27.02 7.18
CA ILE A 113 -3.62 -26.18 6.15
C ILE A 113 -3.20 -24.71 6.32
N LEU A 114 -3.20 -24.20 7.56
CA LEU A 114 -2.78 -22.83 7.84
C LEU A 114 -1.31 -22.60 7.51
N THR A 115 -0.43 -23.57 7.81
CA THR A 115 1.00 -23.50 7.49
C THR A 115 1.21 -23.44 5.98
N ASP A 116 0.58 -24.35 5.23
CA ASP A 116 0.69 -24.39 3.77
C ASP A 116 0.16 -23.08 3.14
N TYR A 117 -0.90 -22.51 3.70
CA TYR A 117 -1.47 -21.25 3.22
C TYR A 117 -0.56 -20.05 3.51
N ILE A 118 0.04 -19.98 4.69
CA ILE A 118 1.01 -18.92 5.06
C ILE A 118 2.22 -18.98 4.13
N LEU A 119 2.82 -20.16 3.94
CA LEU A 119 3.98 -20.36 3.05
C LEU A 119 3.65 -19.96 1.60
N LYS A 120 2.43 -20.26 1.15
CA LYS A 120 1.98 -19.87 -0.20
C LYS A 120 1.86 -18.35 -0.33
N ILE A 121 1.35 -17.66 0.69
CA ILE A 121 1.28 -16.19 0.71
C ILE A 121 2.69 -15.58 0.74
N GLU A 122 3.59 -16.08 1.57
CA GLU A 122 5.00 -15.66 1.64
C GLU A 122 5.68 -15.73 0.27
N SER A 123 5.46 -16.83 -0.46
CA SER A 123 6.03 -17.00 -1.80
C SER A 123 5.59 -15.96 -2.82
N PHE A 124 4.41 -15.33 -2.62
CA PHE A 124 3.95 -14.22 -3.46
C PHE A 124 4.66 -12.91 -3.12
N PHE A 125 5.09 -12.72 -1.88
CA PHE A 125 5.76 -11.50 -1.44
C PHE A 125 7.27 -11.54 -1.67
N GLU A 126 7.92 -12.69 -1.46
CA GLU A 126 9.38 -12.84 -1.60
C GLU A 126 9.86 -12.75 -3.06
N LYS A 127 9.06 -13.21 -4.04
CA LYS A 127 9.41 -13.19 -5.48
C LYS A 127 9.52 -11.79 -6.10
N THR A 128 9.26 -10.74 -5.33
CA THR A 128 9.20 -9.34 -5.81
C THR A 128 10.36 -8.47 -5.30
N THR A 129 11.41 -9.08 -4.77
CA THR A 129 12.67 -8.41 -4.35
C THR A 129 13.79 -8.83 -5.29
#